data_AF-A0A815XL25-F1
#
_entry.id   AF-A0A815XL25-F1
#
_cell.length_a   1.000
_cell.length_b   1.000
_cell.length_c   1.000
_cell.angle_alpha   90.00
_cell.angle_beta   90.00
_cell.angle_gamma   90.00
#
_symmetry.space_group_name_H-M   'P 1'
#
loop_
_entity.id
_entity.type
_entity.pdbx_description
1 polymer ?
#
loop_
_entity_poly.entity_id
_entity_poly.type
_entity_poly.pdbx_seq_one_letter_code
_entity_poly.pdbx_strand_id
1 'polypeptide(L)'
;MIKAIASYAKRRLVEIPLSRIRTCDELRQAFFLDSYDKSDLDFNNKIVVFEDIDCMSHIIRKRSTTVISDPVISAEGDDDVVIHLEQIDIDARKKKMSKRSLHTILGDDKNVPKDPLTLSFLLNLIDGIIEQPSRILIMTTNHPEQIDPALLRPGRINIKQEFKRCPKPIIKDIIEFFFNQEKSQLDVSQLHDYTYSPADVVSACMSASNGKSTVQLLAEQALSNVVVEAEKTLACNEQ
;
A
#
# COMPACT_ATOMS: atom_id res chain seq x y z
N MET A 1 -11.24 5.04 -9.49
CA MET A 1 -12.30 4.37 -8.70
C MET A 1 -12.63 5.11 -7.41
N ILE A 2 -11.68 5.36 -6.49
CA ILE A 2 -11.96 5.94 -5.16
C ILE A 2 -12.78 7.25 -5.24
N LYS A 3 -12.44 8.15 -6.17
CA LYS A 3 -13.21 9.36 -6.48
C LYS A 3 -14.67 9.08 -6.90
N ALA A 4 -14.91 8.02 -7.65
CA ALA A 4 -16.26 7.62 -8.05
C ALA A 4 -17.07 7.09 -6.86
N ILE A 5 -16.45 6.30 -5.97
CA ILE A 5 -17.07 5.85 -4.71
C ILE A 5 -17.46 7.04 -3.84
N ALA A 6 -16.55 8.00 -3.68
CA ALA A 6 -16.81 9.23 -2.93
C ALA A 6 -17.97 10.04 -3.52
N SER A 7 -18.00 10.21 -4.84
CA SER A 7 -19.09 10.88 -5.55
C SER A 7 -20.42 10.15 -5.36
N TYR A 8 -20.44 8.83 -5.46
CA TYR A 8 -21.63 8.01 -5.29
C TYR A 8 -22.16 8.06 -3.85
N ALA A 9 -21.25 7.95 -2.86
CA ALA A 9 -21.57 8.03 -1.44
C ALA A 9 -21.89 9.45 -0.97
N LYS A 10 -21.68 10.47 -1.82
CA LYS A 10 -21.79 11.90 -1.50
C LYS A 10 -20.91 12.31 -0.32
N ARG A 11 -19.67 11.81 -0.30
CA ARG A 11 -18.70 12.05 0.78
C ARG A 11 -17.42 12.67 0.24
N ARG A 12 -16.73 13.44 1.08
CA ARG A 12 -15.44 14.04 0.78
C ARG A 12 -14.32 13.04 0.99
N LEU A 13 -13.30 13.09 0.14
CA LEU A 13 -12.09 12.29 0.34
C LEU A 13 -11.11 13.03 1.27
N VAL A 14 -10.61 12.32 2.26
CA VAL A 14 -9.50 12.77 3.12
C VAL A 14 -8.36 11.79 2.93
N GLU A 15 -7.38 12.20 2.13
CA GLU A 15 -6.17 11.42 1.88
C GLU A 15 -5.15 11.70 2.99
N ILE A 16 -4.66 10.64 3.62
CA ILE A 16 -3.62 10.71 4.64
C ILE A 16 -2.40 9.96 4.10
N PRO A 17 -1.39 10.66 3.56
CA PRO A 17 -0.18 10.04 3.03
C PRO A 17 0.67 9.54 4.20
N LEU A 18 0.58 8.24 4.48
CA LEU A 18 1.23 7.65 5.65
C LEU A 18 2.76 7.78 5.62
N SER A 19 3.36 7.92 4.44
CA SER A 19 4.79 8.19 4.25
C SER A 19 5.27 9.50 4.89
N ARG A 20 4.35 10.44 5.16
CA ARG A 20 4.65 11.74 5.80
C ARG A 20 4.38 11.74 7.31
N ILE A 21 3.75 10.70 7.84
CA ILE A 21 3.37 10.62 9.25
C ILE A 21 4.47 9.90 10.03
N ARG A 22 4.99 10.54 11.07
CA ARG A 22 6.11 10.02 11.88
C ARG A 22 5.69 9.63 13.28
N THR A 23 4.60 10.21 13.80
CA THR A 23 4.14 9.98 15.18
C THR A 23 2.72 9.45 15.27
N CYS A 24 2.38 8.77 16.38
CA CYS A 24 1.00 8.32 16.59
C CYS A 24 0.04 9.50 16.74
N ASP A 25 0.48 10.59 17.39
CA ASP A 25 -0.30 11.81 17.54
C ASP A 25 -0.62 12.49 16.19
N GLU A 26 0.35 12.57 15.27
CA GLU A 26 0.11 13.09 13.92
C GLU A 26 -0.95 12.26 13.19
N LEU A 27 -0.85 10.92 13.26
CA LEU A 27 -1.83 10.03 12.63
C LEU A 27 -3.21 10.22 13.25
N ARG A 28 -3.28 10.30 14.58
CA ARG A 28 -4.54 10.54 15.31
C ARG A 28 -5.21 11.82 14.86
N GLN A 29 -4.47 12.92 14.85
CA GLN A 29 -4.99 14.24 14.48
C GLN A 29 -5.47 14.25 13.03
N ALA A 30 -4.70 13.68 12.10
CA ALA A 30 -5.11 13.58 10.70
C ALA A 30 -6.37 12.72 10.53
N PHE A 31 -6.45 11.57 11.21
CA PHE A 31 -7.57 10.63 11.09
C PHE A 31 -8.87 11.19 11.67
N PHE A 32 -8.80 11.79 12.86
CA PHE A 32 -9.97 12.33 13.57
C PHE A 32 -10.28 13.79 13.22
N LEU A 33 -9.62 14.37 12.23
CA LEU A 33 -9.91 15.74 11.76
C LEU A 33 -11.41 15.88 11.46
N ASP A 34 -12.10 16.68 12.27
CA ASP A 34 -13.55 16.86 12.25
C ASP A 34 -13.99 18.11 11.49
N SER A 35 -13.04 18.98 11.14
CA SER A 35 -13.30 20.20 10.38
C SER A 35 -12.12 20.62 9.53
N TYR A 36 -12.41 21.18 8.35
CA TYR A 36 -11.42 21.83 7.49
C TYR A 36 -12.08 23.01 6.78
N ASP A 37 -11.48 24.20 6.89
CA ASP A 37 -12.01 25.43 6.28
C ASP A 37 -13.52 25.64 6.54
N LYS A 38 -13.91 25.54 7.82
CA LYS A 38 -15.29 25.66 8.33
C LYS A 38 -16.29 24.64 7.81
N SER A 39 -15.84 23.64 7.05
CA SER A 39 -16.65 22.52 6.59
C SER A 39 -16.57 21.37 7.59
N ASP A 40 -17.70 20.73 7.87
CA ASP A 40 -17.78 19.52 8.70
C ASP A 40 -17.14 18.33 7.97
N LEU A 41 -16.24 17.64 8.65
CA LEU A 41 -15.54 16.44 8.22
C LEU A 41 -15.76 15.27 9.18
N ASP A 42 -16.95 15.19 9.76
CA ASP A 42 -17.38 13.99 10.46
C ASP A 42 -17.30 12.72 9.58
N PHE A 43 -17.35 11.55 10.21
CA PHE A 43 -17.30 10.26 9.49
C PHE A 43 -18.55 9.96 8.65
N ASN A 44 -19.63 10.73 8.78
CA ASN A 44 -20.79 10.62 7.89
C ASN A 44 -20.51 11.28 6.54
N ASN A 45 -19.69 12.34 6.54
CA ASN A 45 -19.43 13.17 5.39
C ASN A 45 -18.06 12.92 4.74
N LYS A 46 -17.18 12.13 5.35
CA LYS A 46 -15.87 11.77 4.78
C LYS A 46 -15.66 10.28 4.52
N ILE A 47 -14.70 10.02 3.64
CA ILE A 47 -14.03 8.74 3.43
C ILE A 47 -12.54 8.98 3.65
N VAL A 48 -11.93 8.22 4.56
CA VAL A 48 -10.48 8.29 4.80
C VAL A 48 -9.77 7.37 3.82
N VAL A 49 -8.69 7.84 3.21
CA VAL A 49 -7.86 7.07 2.28
C VAL A 49 -6.43 7.03 2.79
N PHE A 50 -5.92 5.82 2.96
CA PHE A 50 -4.48 5.58 3.12
C PHE A 50 -3.93 5.06 1.79
N GLU A 51 -3.21 5.93 1.08
CA GLU A 51 -2.51 5.52 -0.14
C GLU A 51 -1.18 4.85 0.18
N ASP A 52 -0.82 3.86 -0.64
CA ASP A 52 0.47 3.17 -0.66
C ASP A 52 0.95 2.73 0.73
N ILE A 53 0.11 1.98 1.43
CA ILE A 53 0.40 1.54 2.81
C ILE A 53 1.67 0.67 2.90
N ASP A 54 2.08 0.05 1.80
CA ASP A 54 3.33 -0.71 1.70
C ASP A 54 4.59 0.16 1.77
N CYS A 55 4.52 1.46 1.49
CA CYS A 55 5.64 2.38 1.71
C CYS A 55 6.03 2.49 3.19
N MET A 56 5.13 2.16 4.13
CA MET A 56 5.42 2.05 5.55
C MET A 56 6.08 0.71 5.93
N SER A 57 6.81 0.07 5.02
CA SER A 57 7.37 -1.27 5.19
C SER A 57 8.11 -1.51 6.52
N HIS A 58 8.75 -0.50 7.11
CA HIS A 58 9.38 -0.59 8.42
C HIS A 58 8.42 -0.82 9.60
N ILE A 59 7.14 -0.47 9.45
CA ILE A 59 6.07 -0.64 10.45
C ILE A 59 5.10 -1.76 10.04
N ILE A 60 4.78 -1.91 8.75
CA ILE A 60 3.68 -2.76 8.26
C ILE A 60 4.13 -4.14 7.77
N ARG A 61 5.44 -4.39 7.55
CA ARG A 61 5.91 -5.70 7.06
C ARG A 61 5.64 -6.83 8.06
N LYS A 62 5.27 -8.00 7.52
CA LYS A 62 5.28 -9.29 8.23
C LYS A 62 6.54 -9.42 9.07
N ARG A 63 6.37 -9.55 10.39
CA ARG A 63 7.43 -10.04 11.26
C ARG A 63 7.83 -11.43 10.78
N SER A 64 9.01 -11.60 10.21
CA SER A 64 9.58 -12.94 10.02
C SER A 64 9.71 -13.57 11.40
N THR A 65 9.02 -14.68 11.62
CA THR A 65 9.30 -15.58 12.75
C THR A 65 10.65 -16.22 12.46
N THR A 66 11.74 -15.54 12.81
CA THR A 66 13.05 -16.19 12.92
C THR A 66 13.00 -17.03 14.20
N VAL A 67 12.94 -18.35 14.02
CA VAL A 67 13.17 -19.32 15.10
C VAL A 67 14.63 -19.15 15.51
N ILE A 68 14.88 -18.57 16.68
CA ILE A 68 16.23 -18.47 17.24
C ILE A 68 16.50 -19.80 17.95
N SER A 69 17.36 -20.62 17.35
CA SER A 69 18.06 -21.70 18.04
C SER A 69 19.25 -21.09 18.81
N ASP A 70 19.42 -21.51 20.05
CA ASP A 70 20.32 -21.02 21.10
C ASP A 70 21.71 -20.47 20.64
N PRO A 71 22.23 -19.38 21.25
CA PRO A 71 23.48 -18.76 20.83
C PRO A 71 24.72 -19.47 21.41
N VAL A 72 25.62 -19.90 20.51
CA VAL A 72 27.02 -20.21 20.80
C VAL A 72 27.82 -18.91 20.73
N ILE A 73 28.53 -18.56 21.82
CA ILE A 73 29.43 -17.41 21.87
C ILE A 73 30.79 -17.83 21.32
N SER A 74 31.20 -17.25 20.20
CA SER A 74 32.60 -17.20 19.79
C SER A 74 32.95 -15.78 19.36
N ALA A 75 33.85 -15.16 20.12
CA ALA A 75 34.43 -13.86 19.80
C ALA A 75 35.48 -14.03 18.71
N GLU A 76 35.45 -13.17 17.68
CA GLU A 76 36.60 -12.51 17.03
C GLU A 76 36.16 -11.88 15.69
N GLY A 77 36.49 -10.60 15.48
CA GLY A 77 36.61 -9.98 14.15
C GLY A 77 35.47 -9.08 13.67
N ASP A 78 35.85 -7.84 13.37
CA ASP A 78 35.21 -6.69 12.71
C ASP A 78 33.86 -6.82 11.96
N ASP A 79 33.11 -5.73 12.12
CA ASP A 79 31.97 -5.20 11.35
C ASP A 79 30.58 -5.90 11.45
N ASP A 80 29.56 -5.06 11.63
CA ASP A 80 28.10 -5.30 11.69
C ASP A 80 27.49 -5.83 13.02
N VAL A 81 27.02 -4.90 13.86
CA VAL A 81 26.20 -5.17 15.05
C VAL A 81 24.74 -5.44 14.64
N VAL A 82 24.38 -6.71 14.48
CA VAL A 82 22.98 -7.16 14.42
C VAL A 82 22.45 -7.39 15.84
N ILE A 83 21.56 -6.52 16.34
CA ILE A 83 20.90 -6.71 17.65
C ILE A 83 19.59 -7.47 17.45
N HIS A 84 19.58 -8.77 17.78
CA HIS A 84 18.34 -9.53 18.01
C HIS A 84 17.80 -9.24 19.42
N LEU A 85 16.56 -8.75 19.50
CA LEU A 85 15.82 -8.67 20.77
C LEU A 85 15.18 -10.03 21.06
N GLU A 86 15.75 -10.79 21.99
CA GLU A 86 15.06 -11.91 22.63
C GLU A 86 14.26 -11.47 23.87
N GLN A 87 13.25 -12.28 24.18
CA GLN A 87 12.02 -11.95 24.89
C GLN A 87 12.21 -11.72 26.41
N ILE A 88 11.45 -10.77 26.96
CA ILE A 88 11.27 -10.61 28.41
C ILE A 88 10.25 -11.64 28.88
N ASP A 89 10.69 -12.61 29.67
CA ASP A 89 9.84 -13.51 30.45
C ASP A 89 9.21 -12.74 31.62
N ILE A 90 7.89 -12.74 31.73
CA ILE A 90 7.11 -11.78 32.54
C ILE A 90 7.03 -12.15 34.04
N ASP A 91 7.41 -13.35 34.47
CA ASP A 91 7.19 -13.78 35.86
C ASP A 91 8.47 -14.21 36.60
N ALA A 92 9.29 -13.22 37.00
CA ALA A 92 10.19 -13.39 38.14
C ALA A 92 10.55 -12.07 38.83
N ARG A 93 9.82 -11.80 39.92
CA ARG A 93 10.28 -11.10 41.13
C ARG A 93 10.70 -9.63 41.00
N LYS A 94 9.79 -8.79 41.49
CA LYS A 94 10.04 -7.57 42.29
C LYS A 94 11.45 -7.53 42.91
N LYS A 95 12.41 -6.90 42.22
CA LYS A 95 13.58 -6.29 42.85
C LYS A 95 14.04 -5.10 42.03
N LYS A 96 14.06 -3.94 42.70
CA LYS A 96 14.60 -2.64 42.27
C LYS A 96 15.68 -2.77 41.19
N MET A 97 15.31 -2.61 39.92
CA MET A 97 16.25 -2.26 38.87
C MET A 97 15.95 -0.83 38.44
N SER A 98 16.95 0.00 38.71
CA SER A 98 17.01 1.43 38.49
C SER A 98 16.47 1.82 37.11
N LYS A 99 15.70 2.90 37.05
CA LYS A 99 15.24 3.61 35.84
C LYS A 99 16.37 4.08 34.89
N ARG A 100 17.60 3.61 35.08
CA ARG A 100 18.80 3.95 34.31
C ARG A 100 19.08 3.02 33.13
N SER A 101 18.46 1.84 33.03
CA SER A 101 18.89 0.84 32.03
C SER A 101 18.12 0.85 30.71
N LEU A 102 16.95 1.51 30.62
CA LEU A 102 16.25 1.71 29.34
C LEU A 102 16.74 2.94 28.57
N HIS A 103 17.35 3.91 29.26
CA HIS A 103 17.91 5.13 28.65
C HIS A 103 19.28 4.90 28.00
N THR A 104 19.94 3.76 28.27
CA THR A 104 21.29 3.48 27.75
C THR A 104 21.28 2.63 26.48
N ILE A 105 20.17 1.96 26.16
CA ILE A 105 20.06 1.13 24.94
C ILE A 105 19.45 1.92 23.77
N LEU A 106 18.54 2.84 24.06
CA LEU A 106 18.10 3.85 23.11
C LEU A 106 19.01 5.05 23.33
N GLY A 107 20.04 5.19 22.48
CA GLY A 107 20.84 6.40 22.44
C GLY A 107 19.93 7.62 22.45
N ASP A 108 20.35 8.66 23.18
CA ASP A 108 19.71 9.97 23.23
C ASP A 108 19.91 10.69 21.87
N ASP A 109 19.48 10.03 20.80
CA ASP A 109 19.45 10.57 19.47
C ASP A 109 18.26 11.52 19.43
N LYS A 110 18.58 12.82 19.50
CA LYS A 110 17.62 13.94 19.46
C LYS A 110 16.73 13.94 18.21
N ASN A 111 16.90 12.99 17.29
CA ASN A 111 16.13 12.80 16.07
C ASN A 111 15.03 11.72 16.14
N VAL A 112 14.93 10.91 17.20
CA VAL A 112 13.81 9.95 17.32
C VAL A 112 12.58 10.69 17.86
N PRO A 113 11.43 10.67 17.15
CA PRO A 113 10.22 11.31 17.64
C PRO A 113 9.83 10.75 19.01
N LYS A 114 9.32 11.61 19.91
CA LYS A 114 8.93 11.22 21.28
C LYS A 114 7.84 10.14 21.35
N ASP A 115 7.17 9.89 20.24
CA ASP A 115 6.14 8.86 20.07
C ASP A 115 6.15 8.38 18.61
N PRO A 116 7.06 7.46 18.25
CA PRO A 116 7.16 7.00 16.87
C PRO A 116 5.89 6.23 16.47
N LEU A 117 5.47 6.38 15.22
CA LEU A 117 4.33 5.65 14.70
C LEU A 117 4.56 4.14 14.79
N THR A 118 3.61 3.41 15.37
CA THR A 118 3.69 1.94 15.50
C THR A 118 2.54 1.24 14.80
N LEU A 119 2.77 -0.01 14.40
CA LEU A 119 1.73 -0.85 13.81
C LEU A 119 0.60 -1.09 14.79
N SER A 120 0.93 -1.31 16.06
CA SER A 120 -0.08 -1.48 17.11
C SER A 120 -1.00 -0.28 17.22
N PHE A 121 -0.47 0.94 17.08
CA PHE A 121 -1.28 2.15 17.07
C PHE A 121 -2.21 2.20 15.85
N LEU A 122 -1.68 1.93 14.65
CA LEU A 122 -2.48 1.87 13.42
C LEU A 122 -3.60 0.82 13.51
N LEU A 123 -3.30 -0.37 14.05
CA LEU A 123 -4.30 -1.42 14.28
C LEU A 123 -5.39 -0.96 15.25
N ASN A 124 -5.00 -0.36 16.38
CA ASN A 124 -5.95 0.18 17.36
C ASN A 124 -6.79 1.34 16.81
N LEU A 125 -6.23 2.14 15.89
CA LEU A 125 -6.93 3.22 15.21
C LEU A 125 -8.03 2.68 14.28
N ILE A 126 -7.73 1.62 13.54
CA ILE A 126 -8.68 0.97 12.62
C ILE A 126 -9.77 0.23 13.41
N ASP A 127 -9.36 -0.53 14.42
CA ASP A 127 -10.26 -1.33 15.26
C ASP A 127 -11.20 -0.41 16.03
N GLY A 128 -10.64 0.65 16.63
CA GLY A 128 -11.36 1.58 17.48
C GLY A 128 -11.98 0.88 18.70
N ILE A 129 -11.56 1.26 19.91
CA ILE A 129 -12.30 0.88 21.13
C ILE A 129 -13.70 1.52 21.14
N ILE A 130 -13.89 2.58 20.35
CA ILE A 130 -15.17 3.26 20.15
C ILE A 130 -15.53 3.09 18.66
N GLU A 131 -16.51 2.24 18.39
CA GLU A 131 -17.11 2.09 17.07
C GLU A 131 -17.62 3.46 16.60
N GLN A 132 -17.10 3.95 15.47
CA GLN A 132 -17.64 5.16 14.84
C GLN A 132 -18.57 4.71 13.74
N PRO A 133 -19.89 4.90 13.90
CA PRO A 133 -20.84 4.54 12.86
C PRO A 133 -20.50 5.32 11.59
N SER A 134 -20.86 4.73 10.45
CA SER A 134 -20.69 5.35 9.13
C SER A 134 -19.24 5.52 8.65
N ARG A 135 -18.20 5.11 9.39
CA ARG A 135 -16.81 5.24 8.94
C ARG A 135 -16.51 4.37 7.71
N ILE A 136 -15.97 4.99 6.66
CA ILE A 136 -15.41 4.29 5.49
C ILE A 136 -13.92 4.61 5.41
N LEU A 137 -13.11 3.55 5.44
CA LEU A 137 -11.66 3.61 5.28
C LEU A 137 -11.28 2.79 4.03
N ILE A 138 -10.58 3.42 3.10
CA ILE A 138 -10.03 2.77 1.90
C ILE A 138 -8.51 2.77 2.04
N MET A 139 -7.89 1.63 1.74
CA MET A 139 -6.43 1.51 1.68
C MET A 139 -6.03 1.04 0.28
N THR A 140 -4.95 1.59 -0.26
CA THR A 140 -4.33 1.08 -1.50
C THR A 140 -2.96 0.48 -1.21
N THR A 141 -2.60 -0.53 -1.98
CA THR A 141 -1.27 -1.14 -1.92
C THR A 141 -0.91 -1.77 -3.25
N ASN A 142 0.38 -1.74 -3.60
CA ASN A 142 0.92 -2.50 -4.73
C ASN A 142 1.47 -3.87 -4.32
N HIS A 143 1.64 -4.08 -3.01
CA HIS A 143 2.29 -5.26 -2.42
C HIS A 143 1.42 -5.90 -1.33
N PRO A 144 0.26 -6.50 -1.69
CA PRO A 144 -0.65 -7.10 -0.72
C PRO A 144 -0.01 -8.22 0.11
N GLU A 145 1.03 -8.87 -0.40
CA GLU A 145 1.80 -9.91 0.29
C GLU A 145 2.64 -9.39 1.47
N GLN A 146 2.96 -8.10 1.46
CA GLN A 146 3.77 -7.42 2.48
C GLN A 146 2.93 -6.89 3.64
N ILE A 147 1.60 -6.88 3.51
CA ILE A 147 0.68 -6.41 4.56
C ILE A 147 0.73 -7.35 5.77
N ASP A 148 0.82 -6.78 6.97
CA ASP A 148 0.72 -7.55 8.21
C ASP A 148 -0.62 -8.33 8.28
N PRO A 149 -0.58 -9.66 8.51
CA PRO A 149 -1.78 -10.50 8.60
C PRO A 149 -2.79 -10.03 9.66
N ALA A 150 -2.34 -9.28 10.67
CA ALA A 150 -3.20 -8.68 11.67
C ALA A 150 -4.20 -7.70 11.01
N LEU A 151 -3.79 -6.89 10.02
CA LEU A 151 -4.71 -5.99 9.29
C LEU A 151 -5.78 -6.75 8.50
N LEU A 152 -5.49 -8.00 8.11
CA LEU A 152 -6.39 -8.83 7.32
C LEU A 152 -7.40 -9.62 8.16
N ARG A 153 -7.36 -9.49 9.49
CA ARG A 153 -8.30 -10.17 10.40
C ARG A 153 -9.72 -9.60 10.27
N PRO A 154 -10.76 -10.43 10.45
CA PRO A 154 -12.13 -9.96 10.49
C PRO A 154 -12.32 -8.82 11.50
N GLY A 155 -13.10 -7.80 11.13
CA GLY A 155 -13.31 -6.59 11.92
C GLY A 155 -12.37 -5.43 11.59
N ARG A 156 -11.29 -5.68 10.82
CA ARG A 156 -10.38 -4.65 10.28
C ARG A 156 -10.68 -4.36 8.82
N ILE A 157 -10.02 -5.07 7.91
CA ILE A 157 -10.24 -4.97 6.47
C ILE A 157 -11.23 -6.06 6.06
N ASN A 158 -12.48 -5.67 5.82
CA ASN A 158 -13.55 -6.60 5.42
C ASN A 158 -13.59 -6.86 3.91
N ILE A 159 -13.38 -5.83 3.09
CA ILE A 159 -13.50 -5.90 1.62
C ILE A 159 -12.11 -5.81 1.01
N LYS A 160 -11.78 -6.77 0.15
CA LYS A 160 -10.52 -6.83 -0.60
C LYS A 160 -10.86 -6.89 -2.07
N GLN A 161 -10.42 -5.89 -2.83
CA GLN A 161 -10.62 -5.83 -4.28
C GLN A 161 -9.26 -5.75 -4.97
N GLU A 162 -8.95 -6.77 -5.77
CA GLU A 162 -7.74 -6.80 -6.57
C GLU A 162 -7.98 -6.09 -7.91
N PHE A 163 -7.03 -5.27 -8.36
CA PHE A 163 -7.03 -4.61 -9.66
C PHE A 163 -5.94 -5.23 -10.54
N LYS A 164 -6.36 -6.03 -11.52
CA LYS A 164 -5.46 -6.64 -12.49
C LYS A 164 -5.32 -5.77 -13.73
N ARG A 165 -4.37 -6.14 -14.59
CA ARG A 165 -4.27 -5.63 -15.96
C ARG A 165 -5.57 -5.95 -16.73
N CYS A 166 -5.83 -5.22 -17.80
CA CYS A 166 -7.09 -5.28 -18.53
C CYS A 166 -7.24 -6.58 -19.34
N PRO A 167 -8.35 -7.30 -19.21
CA PRO A 167 -8.75 -8.27 -20.23
C PRO A 167 -9.27 -7.53 -21.47
N LYS A 168 -9.24 -8.17 -22.64
CA LYS A 168 -9.65 -7.62 -23.93
C LYS A 168 -11.03 -6.92 -23.91
N PRO A 169 -12.07 -7.45 -23.23
CA PRO A 169 -13.36 -6.75 -23.15
C PRO A 169 -13.24 -5.38 -22.50
N ILE A 170 -12.46 -5.24 -21.42
CA ILE A 170 -12.25 -3.95 -20.74
C ILE A 170 -11.43 -3.00 -21.62
N ILE A 171 -10.44 -3.51 -22.36
CA ILE A 171 -9.68 -2.70 -23.32
C ILE A 171 -10.65 -2.13 -24.37
N LYS A 172 -11.53 -2.98 -24.92
CA LYS A 172 -12.56 -2.57 -25.87
C LYS A 172 -13.47 -1.50 -25.26
N ASP A 173 -13.99 -1.72 -24.07
CA ASP A 173 -14.89 -0.77 -23.38
C ASP A 173 -14.22 0.60 -23.18
N ILE A 174 -12.94 0.62 -22.78
CA ILE A 174 -12.18 1.88 -22.62
C ILE A 174 -12.05 2.62 -23.95
N ILE A 175 -11.70 1.91 -25.03
CA ILE A 175 -11.51 2.53 -26.35
C ILE A 175 -12.85 3.05 -26.89
N GLU A 176 -13.92 2.26 -26.80
CA GLU A 176 -15.24 2.66 -27.25
C GLU A 176 -15.76 3.88 -26.49
N PHE A 177 -15.58 3.89 -25.16
CA PHE A 177 -15.94 5.02 -24.33
C PHE A 177 -15.13 6.27 -24.68
N PHE A 178 -13.82 6.16 -24.86
CA PHE A 178 -12.96 7.31 -25.16
C PHE A 178 -13.33 8.00 -26.48
N PHE A 179 -13.69 7.25 -27.51
CA PHE A 179 -14.04 7.78 -28.83
C PHE A 179 -15.55 7.98 -29.06
N ASN A 180 -16.40 7.82 -28.03
CA ASN A 180 -17.87 7.83 -28.17
C ASN A 180 -18.38 6.86 -29.26
N GLN A 181 -17.77 5.69 -29.38
CA GLN A 181 -18.13 4.64 -30.35
C GLN A 181 -18.89 3.51 -29.67
N GLU A 182 -20.07 3.81 -29.12
CA GLU A 182 -20.87 2.80 -28.42
C GLU A 182 -21.20 1.61 -29.33
N LYS A 183 -20.91 0.39 -28.84
CA LYS A 183 -21.21 -0.89 -29.53
C LYS A 183 -20.55 -1.02 -30.91
N SER A 184 -19.37 -0.45 -31.08
CA SER A 184 -18.62 -0.64 -32.32
C SER A 184 -18.20 -2.12 -32.49
N GLN A 185 -18.05 -2.55 -33.74
CA GLN A 185 -17.36 -3.81 -34.03
C GLN A 185 -15.84 -3.59 -33.98
N LEU A 186 -15.34 -2.98 -32.90
CA LEU A 186 -13.90 -2.88 -32.67
C LEU A 186 -13.35 -4.29 -32.46
N ASP A 187 -12.47 -4.71 -33.37
CA ASP A 187 -11.76 -5.97 -33.26
C ASP A 187 -10.51 -5.78 -32.40
N VAL A 188 -10.47 -6.48 -31.27
CA VAL A 188 -9.34 -6.50 -30.32
C VAL A 188 -8.67 -7.87 -30.28
N SER A 189 -8.95 -8.75 -31.25
CA SER A 189 -8.47 -10.14 -31.27
C SER A 189 -6.94 -10.22 -31.24
N GLN A 190 -6.28 -9.26 -31.90
CA GLN A 190 -4.82 -9.13 -31.97
C GLN A 190 -4.13 -8.73 -30.64
N LEU A 191 -4.89 -8.26 -29.65
CA LEU A 191 -4.34 -7.91 -28.33
C LEU A 191 -4.30 -9.13 -27.43
N HIS A 192 -3.48 -9.10 -26.39
CA HIS A 192 -3.39 -10.15 -25.37
C HIS A 192 -4.06 -9.71 -24.06
N ASP A 193 -4.76 -10.64 -23.40
CA ASP A 193 -5.37 -10.38 -22.10
C ASP A 193 -4.30 -10.08 -21.05
N TYR A 194 -4.64 -9.21 -20.09
CA TYR A 194 -3.80 -8.85 -18.95
C TYR A 194 -2.43 -8.27 -19.33
N THR A 195 -2.27 -7.79 -20.57
CA THR A 195 -1.01 -7.19 -21.03
C THR A 195 -0.92 -5.71 -20.72
N TYR A 196 -2.04 -5.00 -20.67
CA TYR A 196 -2.09 -3.54 -20.51
C TYR A 196 -2.78 -3.12 -19.22
N SER A 197 -2.29 -2.09 -18.55
CA SER A 197 -3.06 -1.41 -17.51
C SER A 197 -4.12 -0.49 -18.14
N PRO A 198 -5.18 -0.10 -17.41
CA PRO A 198 -6.13 0.89 -17.92
C PRO A 198 -5.46 2.21 -18.35
N ALA A 199 -4.39 2.61 -17.67
CA ALA A 199 -3.63 3.82 -18.00
C ALA A 199 -2.88 3.68 -19.33
N ASP A 200 -2.29 2.51 -19.60
CA ASP A 200 -1.61 2.22 -20.87
C ASP A 200 -2.59 2.35 -22.05
N VAL A 201 -3.80 1.80 -21.91
CA VAL A 201 -4.86 1.87 -22.93
C VAL A 201 -5.30 3.32 -23.15
N VAL A 202 -5.57 4.08 -22.09
CA VAL A 202 -5.97 5.50 -22.21
C VAL A 202 -4.86 6.34 -22.86
N SER A 203 -3.61 6.10 -22.51
CA SER A 203 -2.45 6.77 -23.13
C SER A 203 -2.36 6.49 -24.62
N ALA A 204 -2.58 5.23 -25.03
CA ALA A 204 -2.66 4.84 -26.43
C ALA A 204 -3.83 5.53 -27.14
N CYS A 205 -5.01 5.63 -26.50
CA CYS A 205 -6.15 6.38 -27.05
C CYS A 205 -5.80 7.86 -27.28
N MET A 206 -5.09 8.50 -26.34
CA MET A 206 -4.67 9.89 -26.47
C MET A 206 -3.67 10.12 -27.61
N SER A 207 -2.88 9.10 -27.95
CA SER A 207 -1.87 9.16 -29.01
C SER A 207 -2.42 8.76 -30.39
N ALA A 208 -3.62 8.19 -30.43
CA ALA A 208 -4.24 7.64 -31.63
C ALA A 208 -5.39 8.53 -32.14
N SER A 209 -5.68 8.43 -33.44
CA SER A 209 -6.75 9.22 -34.07
C SER A 209 -8.16 8.63 -33.85
N ASN A 210 -8.25 7.31 -33.71
CA ASN A 210 -9.49 6.56 -33.55
C ASN A 210 -9.24 5.19 -32.89
N GLY A 211 -10.32 4.48 -32.56
CA GLY A 211 -10.26 3.17 -31.91
C GLY A 211 -9.42 2.14 -32.68
N LYS A 212 -9.59 2.01 -34.01
CA LYS A 212 -8.81 1.04 -34.81
C LYS A 212 -7.31 1.32 -34.76
N SER A 213 -6.93 2.59 -34.92
CA SER A 213 -5.51 2.99 -34.80
C SER A 213 -4.95 2.75 -33.39
N THR A 214 -5.80 2.84 -32.35
CA THR A 214 -5.40 2.53 -30.97
C THR A 214 -5.07 1.04 -30.81
N VAL A 215 -5.91 0.15 -31.33
CA VAL A 215 -5.65 -1.30 -31.28
C VAL A 215 -4.39 -1.65 -32.06
N GLN A 216 -4.14 -1.00 -33.20
CA GLN A 216 -2.89 -1.20 -33.95
C GLN A 216 -1.67 -0.74 -33.14
N LEU A 217 -1.72 0.46 -32.56
CA LEU A 217 -0.64 1.00 -31.73
C LEU A 217 -0.33 0.09 -30.54
N LEU A 218 -1.36 -0.39 -29.85
CA LEU A 218 -1.19 -1.35 -28.75
C LEU A 218 -0.57 -2.66 -29.26
N ALA A 219 -0.99 -3.21 -30.41
CA ALA A 219 -0.39 -4.42 -30.96
C ALA A 219 1.10 -4.25 -31.28
N GLU A 220 1.50 -3.11 -31.85
CA GLU A 220 2.89 -2.77 -32.17
C GLU A 220 3.75 -2.60 -30.90
N GLN A 221 3.18 -2.03 -29.83
CA GLN A 221 3.85 -1.89 -28.53
C GLN A 221 4.09 -3.24 -27.85
N ALA A 222 3.16 -4.19 -27.94
CA ALA A 222 3.38 -5.55 -27.44
C ALA A 222 4.58 -6.22 -28.11
N LEU A 223 4.68 -6.12 -29.44
CA LEU A 223 5.79 -6.71 -30.20
C LEU A 223 7.13 -6.10 -29.79
N SER A 224 7.18 -4.77 -29.63
CA SER A 224 8.40 -4.07 -29.22
C SER A 224 8.86 -4.48 -27.82
N ASN A 225 7.93 -4.64 -26.88
CA ASN A 225 8.26 -5.07 -25.51
C ASN A 225 8.76 -6.52 -25.46
N VAL A 226 8.17 -7.42 -26.24
CA VAL A 226 8.61 -8.83 -26.32
C VAL A 226 10.03 -8.95 -26.86
N VAL A 227 10.40 -8.15 -27.87
CA VAL A 227 11.77 -8.14 -28.42
C VAL A 227 12.77 -7.66 -27.36
N VAL A 228 12.46 -6.56 -26.67
CA VAL A 228 13.33 -6.02 -25.61
C VAL A 228 13.47 -6.99 -24.44
N GLU A 229 12.41 -7.71 -24.07
CA GLU A 229 12.43 -8.69 -22.98
C GLU A 229 13.18 -9.97 -23.37
N ALA A 230 13.07 -10.41 -24.62
CA ALA A 230 13.85 -11.51 -25.17
C ALA A 230 15.35 -11.18 -25.23
N GLU A 231 15.72 -9.97 -25.66
CA GLU A 231 17.12 -9.50 -25.66
C GLU A 231 17.72 -9.42 -24.25
N LYS A 232 16.95 -8.97 -23.24
CA LYS A 232 17.39 -8.99 -21.83
C LYS A 232 17.60 -10.41 -21.30
N THR A 233 16.77 -11.36 -21.72
CA THR A 233 16.87 -12.75 -21.28
C THR A 233 18.07 -13.46 -21.92
N LEU A 234 18.40 -13.13 -23.17
CA LEU A 234 19.62 -13.60 -23.85
C LEU A 234 20.89 -13.01 -23.20
N ALA A 235 20.87 -11.72 -22.83
CA ALA A 235 22.01 -11.08 -22.17
C ALA A 235 22.31 -11.62 -20.75
N CYS A 236 21.31 -12.12 -20.03
CA CYS A 236 21.50 -12.75 -18.70
C CYS A 236 22.04 -14.19 -18.77
N ASN A 237 21.96 -14.87 -19.92
CA ASN A 237 22.43 -16.25 -20.07
C ASN A 237 23.88 -16.35 -20.57
N GLU A 238 24.54 -15.21 -20.83
CA GLU A 238 25.95 -15.12 -21.23
C GLU A 238 26.88 -14.63 -20.08
N GLN A 239 26.41 -14.58 -18.84
CA GLN A 239 27.20 -14.23 -17.64
C GLN A 239 27.28 -15.36 -16.62
#